data_AF-A0A4S5EP44-F1
#
_entry.id   AF-A0A4S5EP44-F1
#
_cell.length_a   1.000
_cell.length_b   1.000
_cell.length_c   1.000
_cell.angle_alpha   90.00
_cell.angle_beta   90.00
_cell.angle_gamma   90.00
#
_symmetry.space_group_name_H-M   'P 1'
#
loop_
_entity.id
_entity.type
_entity.pdbx_description
1 polymer ?
#
loop_
_entity_poly.entity_id
_entity_poly.type
_entity_poly.pdbx_seq_one_letter_code
_entity_poly.pdbx_strand_id
1 'polypeptide(L)'
;MPSAVTVADGSLRITGGNGSAGRDVSGGLASLLHQQYGRWEARFRVDPGAGYSAVVLLWPQSQKWPDDGEIDMIEVQDGTRGSATRPSTTGRRTTP
;
A
#
# COMPACT_ATOMS: atom_id res chain seq x y z
N MET A 1 18.85 10.11 -3.17
CA MET A 1 18.04 8.91 -2.85
C MET A 1 16.60 9.36 -2.72
N PRO A 2 15.59 8.62 -3.23
CA PRO A 2 14.23 8.86 -2.76
C PRO A 2 14.25 8.53 -1.26
N SER A 3 14.31 9.56 -0.41
CA SER A 3 14.51 9.38 1.03
C SER A 3 13.34 8.70 1.73
N ALA A 4 12.21 8.53 1.02
CA ALA A 4 10.97 8.01 1.55
C ALA A 4 10.84 6.47 1.47
N VAL A 5 11.79 5.77 0.86
CA VAL A 5 11.84 4.30 0.82
C VAL A 5 13.27 3.84 1.10
N THR A 6 13.46 3.09 2.19
CA THR A 6 14.79 2.61 2.61
C THR A 6 14.72 1.17 3.11
N VAL A 7 15.83 0.45 3.04
CA VAL A 7 15.97 -0.89 3.61
C VAL A 7 17.16 -0.86 4.56
N ALA A 8 16.94 -1.25 5.81
CA ALA A 8 17.96 -1.39 6.83
C ALA A 8 17.51 -2.41 7.88
N ASP A 9 18.46 -3.10 8.51
CA ASP A 9 18.23 -4.00 9.64
C ASP A 9 17.14 -5.07 9.38
N GLY A 10 17.08 -5.58 8.15
CA GLY A 10 16.10 -6.59 7.74
C GLY A 10 14.67 -6.06 7.56
N SER A 11 14.48 -4.75 7.53
CA SER A 11 13.17 -4.12 7.36
C SER A 11 13.15 -3.12 6.21
N LEU A 12 12.03 -3.09 5.49
CA LEU A 12 11.67 -2.02 4.56
C LEU A 12 10.95 -0.92 5.33
N ARG A 13 11.40 0.33 5.17
CA ARG A 13 10.76 1.51 5.75
C ARG A 13 10.28 2.44 4.65
N ILE A 14 8.98 2.71 4.68
CA ILE A 14 8.28 3.69 3.84
C ILE A 14 7.85 4.84 4.75
N THR A 15 8.14 6.08 4.36
CA THR A 15 7.78 7.27 5.15
C THR A 15 6.96 8.27 4.33
N GLY A 16 6.01 8.94 4.98
CA GLY A 16 5.37 10.15 4.50
C GLY A 16 5.76 11.34 5.37
N GLY A 17 5.93 12.52 4.77
CA GLY A 17 6.21 13.76 5.49
C GLY A 17 6.81 14.84 4.58
N ASN A 18 7.17 15.97 5.18
CA ASN A 18 7.91 17.00 4.46
C ASN A 18 9.35 16.53 4.18
N GLY A 19 9.69 16.39 2.90
CA GLY A 19 11.06 16.13 2.46
C GLY A 19 11.99 17.32 2.72
N SER A 20 13.29 17.15 2.46
CA SER A 20 14.32 18.18 2.69
C SER A 20 14.09 19.50 1.95
N ALA A 21 13.33 19.47 0.85
CA ALA A 21 12.92 20.66 0.10
C ALA A 21 11.63 21.33 0.63
N GLY A 22 11.14 20.92 1.80
CA GLY A 22 9.91 21.41 2.42
C GLY A 22 8.61 20.90 1.78
N ARG A 23 8.69 20.05 0.75
CA ARG A 23 7.53 19.51 0.03
C ARG A 23 7.00 18.25 0.70
N ASP A 24 5.68 18.07 0.67
CA ASP A 24 5.03 16.81 1.03
C ASP A 24 5.50 15.69 0.08
N VAL A 25 6.04 14.61 0.66
CA VAL A 25 6.56 13.44 -0.05
C VAL A 25 6.12 12.17 0.69
N SER A 26 5.70 11.18 -0.08
CA SER A 26 5.47 9.82 0.41
C SER A 26 6.33 8.81 -0.36
N GLY A 27 6.43 7.59 0.17
CA GLY A 27 7.09 6.47 -0.47
C GLY A 27 6.08 5.40 -0.93
N GLY A 28 6.49 4.63 -1.93
CA GLY A 28 5.71 3.51 -2.44
C GLY A 28 6.60 2.62 -3.29
N LEU A 29 6.22 1.36 -3.41
CA LEU A 29 6.84 0.39 -4.30
C LEU A 29 5.78 -0.56 -4.80
N ALA A 30 6.06 -1.18 -5.94
CA ALA A 30 5.29 -2.29 -6.48
C ALA A 30 6.24 -3.45 -6.74
N SER A 31 5.73 -4.67 -6.59
CA SER A 31 6.45 -5.85 -7.07
C SER A 31 6.53 -5.81 -8.60
N LEU A 32 7.65 -6.27 -9.16
CA LEU A 32 7.78 -6.51 -10.60
C LEU A 32 7.13 -7.84 -11.03
N LEU A 33 6.75 -8.69 -10.06
CA LEU A 33 6.06 -9.95 -10.31
C LEU A 33 4.57 -9.70 -10.51
N HIS A 34 4.06 -10.10 -11.67
CA HIS A 34 2.63 -10.21 -11.93
C HIS A 34 2.21 -11.68 -11.79
N GLN A 35 1.44 -11.99 -10.75
CA GLN A 35 1.03 -13.35 -10.44
C GLN A 35 -0.50 -13.41 -10.32
N GLN A 36 -1.13 -14.22 -11.17
CA GLN A 36 -2.54 -14.55 -11.08
C GLN A 36 -2.72 -15.73 -10.13
N TYR A 37 -3.55 -15.58 -9.11
CA TYR A 37 -3.77 -16.53 -8.01
C TYR A 37 -2.54 -16.75 -7.10
N GLY A 38 -2.80 -17.15 -5.85
CA GLY A 38 -1.77 -17.41 -4.86
C GLY A 38 -2.14 -16.87 -3.49
N ARG A 39 -1.22 -17.01 -2.53
CA ARG A 39 -1.33 -16.43 -1.20
C ARG A 39 -0.32 -15.30 -1.07
N TRP A 40 -0.80 -14.14 -0.65
CA TRP A 40 0.00 -12.94 -0.44
C TRP A 40 0.04 -12.65 1.06
N GLU A 41 1.24 -12.41 1.58
CA GLU A 41 1.44 -12.09 3.00
C GLU A 41 2.39 -10.92 3.14
N ALA A 42 2.04 -10.01 4.06
CA ALA A 42 2.91 -8.92 4.47
C ALA A 42 2.92 -8.86 6.00
N ARG A 43 4.12 -8.80 6.59
CA ARG A 43 4.30 -8.45 8.00
C ARG A 43 4.77 -7.01 8.07
N PHE A 44 3.98 -6.14 8.66
CA PHE A 44 4.28 -4.72 8.76
C PHE A 44 3.77 -4.14 10.07
N ARG A 45 4.22 -2.92 10.36
CA ARG A 45 3.74 -2.06 11.44
C ARG A 45 3.55 -0.68 10.85
N VAL A 46 2.51 0.03 11.28
CA VAL A 46 2.30 1.42 10.93
C VAL A 46 2.51 2.27 12.17
N ASP A 47 3.42 3.24 12.08
CA ASP A 47 3.63 4.20 13.17
C ASP A 47 2.51 5.26 13.16
N PRO A 48 2.11 5.81 14.33
CA PRO A 48 1.17 6.93 14.41
C PRO A 48 1.59 8.12 13.57
N GLY A 49 0.61 8.77 12.94
CA GLY A 49 0.81 9.94 12.09
C GLY A 49 -0.47 10.32 11.35
N ALA A 50 -0.81 11.61 11.33
CA ALA A 50 -1.97 12.11 10.59
C ALA A 50 -1.57 12.49 9.14
N GLY A 51 -2.55 12.45 8.22
CA GLY A 51 -2.36 12.90 6.84
C GLY A 51 -1.83 11.86 5.86
N TYR A 52 -1.44 10.66 6.33
CA TYR A 52 -1.01 9.56 5.48
C TYR A 52 -1.71 8.25 5.86
N SER A 53 -2.12 7.51 4.83
CA SER A 53 -2.65 6.16 4.92
C SER A 53 -1.57 5.15 4.55
N ALA A 54 -1.43 4.08 5.33
CA ALA A 54 -0.63 2.93 4.93
C ALA A 54 -1.52 1.92 4.21
N VAL A 55 -1.08 1.44 3.05
CA VAL A 55 -1.88 0.55 2.20
C VAL A 55 -1.04 -0.65 1.76
N VAL A 56 -1.64 -1.85 1.81
CA VAL A 56 -1.13 -3.06 1.17
C VAL A 56 -2.22 -3.59 0.26
N LEU A 57 -1.99 -3.59 -1.04
CA LEU A 57 -2.98 -3.97 -2.05
C LEU A 57 -2.36 -4.81 -3.17
N LEU A 58 -3.23 -5.42 -3.98
CA LEU A 58 -2.88 -5.98 -5.28
C LEU A 58 -3.54 -5.14 -6.37
N TRP A 59 -2.74 -4.75 -7.36
CA TRP A 59 -3.16 -3.99 -8.52
C TRP A 59 -3.04 -4.84 -9.79
N PRO A 60 -4.02 -4.82 -10.71
CA PRO A 60 -4.00 -5.66 -11.89
C PRO A 60 -2.87 -5.24 -12.84
N GLN A 61 -2.20 -6.22 -13.45
CA GLN A 61 -1.18 -5.97 -14.47
C GLN A 61 -1.74 -5.16 -15.65
N SER A 62 -3.02 -5.31 -15.97
CA SER A 62 -3.69 -4.61 -17.06
C SER A 62 -3.82 -3.10 -16.86
N GLN A 63 -3.67 -2.61 -15.62
CA GLN A 63 -3.84 -1.18 -15.25
C GLN A 63 -5.24 -0.61 -15.53
N LYS A 64 -6.24 -1.46 -15.80
CA LYS A 64 -7.60 -1.02 -16.12
C LYS A 64 -8.44 -0.95 -14.85
N TRP A 65 -8.44 0.21 -14.22
CA TRP A 65 -9.29 0.47 -13.06
C TRP A 65 -10.57 1.25 -13.47
N PRO A 66 -11.75 0.92 -12.91
CA PRO A 66 -12.01 -0.14 -11.93
C PRO A 66 -12.32 -1.52 -12.56
N ASP A 67 -12.34 -1.64 -13.90
CA ASP A 67 -12.89 -2.82 -14.59
C ASP A 67 -12.22 -4.14 -14.21
N ASP A 68 -10.89 -4.17 -14.16
CA ASP A 68 -10.10 -5.35 -13.80
C ASP A 68 -9.76 -5.40 -12.30
N GLY A 69 -10.32 -4.46 -11.54
CA GLY A 69 -10.40 -4.48 -10.09
C GLY A 69 -9.17 -4.03 -9.32
N GLU A 70 -9.28 -4.18 -8.01
CA GLU A 70 -8.29 -3.83 -6.99
C GLU A 70 -8.60 -4.69 -5.77
N ILE A 71 -7.57 -5.25 -5.12
CA ILE A 71 -7.74 -5.99 -3.87
C ILE A 71 -6.96 -5.27 -2.78
N ASP A 72 -7.68 -4.59 -1.89
CA ASP A 72 -7.11 -3.95 -0.71
C ASP A 72 -7.00 -5.00 0.39
N MET A 73 -5.79 -5.45 0.70
CA MET A 73 -5.59 -6.37 1.82
C MET A 73 -5.73 -5.62 3.15
N ILE A 74 -5.22 -4.37 3.20
CA ILE A 74 -5.37 -3.50 4.36
C ILE A 74 -5.16 -2.02 3.97
N GLU A 75 -5.95 -1.15 4.59
CA GLU A 75 -5.71 0.28 4.63
C GLU A 75 -5.74 0.77 6.07
N VAL A 76 -4.77 1.58 6.47
CA VAL A 76 -4.69 2.18 7.81
C VAL A 76 -4.75 3.69 7.68
N GLN A 77 -5.95 4.23 7.74
CA GLN A 77 -6.24 5.66 7.56
C GLN A 77 -6.23 6.42 8.91
N ASP A 78 -6.62 5.75 9.99
CA ASP A 78 -6.65 6.30 11.34
C ASP A 78 -5.26 6.74 11.79
N GLY A 79 -5.07 8.04 12.05
CA GLY A 79 -3.78 8.62 12.45
C GLY A 79 -3.21 8.07 13.75
N THR A 80 -4.06 7.51 14.63
CA THR A 80 -3.64 6.84 15.86
C THR A 80 -3.24 5.38 15.64
N ARG A 81 -3.55 4.83 14.45
CA ARG A 81 -3.35 3.43 14.06
C ARG A 81 -4.07 2.43 14.96
N GLY A 82 -5.17 2.86 15.59
CA GLY A 82 -6.06 2.02 16.38
C GLY A 82 -7.04 1.20 15.54
N SER A 83 -7.19 1.53 14.25
CA SER A 83 -8.11 0.85 13.33
C SER A 83 -7.56 0.77 11.91
N ALA A 84 -8.05 -0.22 11.16
CA ALA A 84 -7.74 -0.47 9.76
C ALA A 84 -9.00 -0.92 9.01
N THR A 85 -9.07 -0.64 7.71
CA THR A 85 -10.15 -1.11 6.85
C THR A 85 -10.10 -2.64 6.74
N ARG A 86 -11.27 -3.26 6.62
CA ARG A 86 -11.39 -4.69 6.31
C ARG A 86 -10.94 -4.93 4.87
N PRO A 87 -10.44 -6.14 4.54
CA PRO A 87 -10.10 -6.46 3.16
C PRO A 87 -11.28 -6.19 2.22
N SER A 88 -11.03 -5.52 1.10
CA SER A 88 -12.02 -5.16 0.08
C SER A 88 -11.60 -5.58 -1.31
N THR A 89 -12.57 -5.59 -2.23
CA THR A 89 -12.30 -5.82 -3.65
C THR A 89 -13.21 -4.93 -4.47
N THR A 90 -12.61 -4.16 -5.37
CA THR A 90 -13.31 -3.37 -6.40
C THR A 90 -13.25 -4.15 -7.71
N GLY A 91 -14.26 -3.99 -8.58
CA GLY A 91 -14.24 -4.54 -9.94
C GLY A 91 -15.52 -5.25 -10.35
N ARG A 92 -15.63 -5.56 -11.65
CA ARG A 92 -16.81 -6.24 -12.18
C ARG A 92 -16.86 -7.66 -11.61
N ARG A 93 -17.93 -7.99 -10.88
CA ARG A 93 -18.18 -9.36 -10.42
C ARG A 93 -18.50 -10.21 -11.65
N THR A 94 -17.51 -10.85 -12.25
CA THR A 94 -17.73 -11.94 -13.20
C THR A 94 -18.12 -13.16 -12.38
N THR A 95 -19.42 -13.40 -12.24
CA THR A 95 -19.89 -14.76 -11.91
C THR A 95 -19.36 -15.73 -12.96
N PRO A 96 -19.04 -16.99 -12.60
CA PRO A 96 -18.82 -18.05 -13.57
C PRO A 96 -20.00 -18.17 -14.54
#